data_AF-A0A7J4UTY6-F1
#
_entry.id   AF-A0A7J4UTY6-F1
#
_cell.length_a   1.000
_cell.length_b   1.000
_cell.length_c   1.000
_cell.angle_alpha   90.00
_cell.angle_beta   90.00
_cell.angle_gamma   90.00
#
_symmetry.space_group_name_H-M   'P 1'
#
loop_
_entity.id
_entity.type
_entity.pdbx_description
1 polymer ?
#
loop_
_entity_poly.entity_id
_entity_poly.type
_entity_poly.pdbx_seq_one_letter_code
_entity_poly.pdbx_strand_id
1 'polypeptide(L)'
;MILHVACRTIDDANIMLKIARDIGFRRSGIIADSNIIIVEICSTEKMDVPISDKGKLLVDENYIRFIVKIANEKFSKGRNKLNKFEEEVKKIS
;
A
#
# COMPACT_ATOMS: atom_id res chain seq x y z
N MET A 1 0.16 2.07 -2.23
CA MET A 1 0.31 0.72 -2.84
C MET A 1 -0.89 -0.11 -2.48
N ILE A 2 -1.44 -0.81 -3.47
CA ILE A 2 -2.59 -1.71 -3.35
C ILE A 2 -2.26 -2.97 -4.13
N LEU A 3 -2.46 -4.14 -3.53
CA LEU A 3 -2.31 -5.45 -4.17
C LEU A 3 -3.61 -6.23 -4.03
N HIS A 4 -4.01 -6.93 -5.08
CA HIS A 4 -5.11 -7.90 -5.03
C HIS A 4 -4.52 -9.29 -5.24
N VAL A 5 -4.74 -10.18 -4.26
CA VAL A 5 -4.21 -11.54 -4.28
C VAL A 5 -5.38 -12.51 -4.27
N ALA A 6 -5.49 -13.36 -5.30
CA ALA A 6 -6.46 -14.45 -5.30
C ALA A 6 -5.96 -15.60 -4.42
N CYS A 7 -6.81 -16.08 -3.53
CA CYS A 7 -6.53 -17.19 -2.61
C CYS A 7 -7.39 -18.40 -2.96
N ARG A 8 -6.82 -19.60 -2.78
CA ARG A 8 -7.50 -20.86 -3.09
C ARG A 8 -8.57 -21.21 -2.06
N THR A 9 -8.30 -20.93 -0.79
CA THR A 9 -9.21 -21.18 0.33
C THR A 9 -9.33 -19.96 1.25
N ILE A 10 -10.33 -19.96 2.14
CA ILE A 10 -10.49 -18.92 3.15
C ILE A 10 -9.35 -18.93 4.17
N ASP A 11 -8.78 -20.10 4.46
CA ASP A 11 -7.64 -20.24 5.36
C ASP A 11 -6.37 -19.62 4.76
N ASP A 12 -6.11 -19.86 3.47
CA ASP A 12 -5.02 -19.19 2.74
C ASP A 12 -5.17 -17.67 2.78
N ALA A 13 -6.41 -17.18 2.60
CA ALA A 13 -6.73 -15.76 2.67
C ALA A 13 -6.49 -15.18 4.07
N ASN A 14 -6.85 -15.92 5.13
CA ASN A 14 -6.59 -15.52 6.51
C ASN A 14 -5.09 -15.48 6.83
N ILE A 15 -4.30 -16.46 6.36
CA ILE A 15 -2.84 -16.47 6.50
C ILE A 15 -2.24 -15.23 5.82
N MET A 16 -2.62 -14.99 4.56
CA MET A 16 -2.13 -13.86 3.77
C MET A 16 -2.48 -12.51 4.43
N LEU A 17 -3.72 -12.37 4.90
CA LEU A 17 -4.19 -11.19 5.61
C LEU A 17 -3.43 -10.95 6.92
N LYS A 18 -3.15 -12.02 7.67
CA LYS A 18 -2.38 -11.93 8.91
C LYS A 18 -0.97 -11.41 8.65
N ILE A 19 -0.25 -12.02 7.70
CA ILE A 19 1.09 -11.59 7.30
C ILE A 19 1.09 -10.11 6.89
N ALA A 20 0.13 -9.71 6.04
CA ALA A 20 0.00 -8.33 5.60
C ALA A 20 -0.19 -7.35 6.79
N ARG A 21 -1.05 -7.70 7.75
CA ARG A 21 -1.33 -6.87 8.93
C ARG A 21 -0.11 -6.76 9.86
N ASP A 22 0.60 -7.87 10.09
CA ASP A 22 1.79 -7.92 10.95
C ASP A 22 2.91 -7.03 10.41
N ILE A 23 3.02 -6.88 9.08
CA ILE A 23 4.00 -5.99 8.41
C ILE A 23 3.56 -4.52 8.39
N GLY A 24 2.26 -4.26 8.66
CA GLY A 24 1.72 -2.91 8.76
C GLY A 24 0.84 -2.48 7.60
N PHE A 25 0.33 -3.41 6.78
CA PHE A 25 -0.79 -3.18 5.86
C PHE A 25 -2.12 -3.27 6.64
N ARG A 26 -2.37 -2.27 7.48
CA ARG A 26 -3.51 -2.28 8.42
C ARG A 26 -4.87 -2.15 7.74
N ARG A 27 -4.92 -1.62 6.52
CA ARG A 27 -6.17 -1.45 5.76
C ARG A 27 -6.51 -2.64 4.86
N SER A 28 -5.84 -3.77 5.06
CA SER A 28 -6.08 -4.98 4.28
C SER A 28 -7.35 -5.71 4.73
N GLY A 29 -8.03 -6.34 3.77
CA GLY A 29 -9.28 -7.07 3.98
C GLY A 29 -9.50 -8.16 2.93
N ILE A 30 -10.46 -9.05 3.20
CA ILE A 30 -10.90 -10.07 2.26
C ILE A 30 -12.10 -9.52 1.50
N ILE A 31 -12.00 -9.49 0.18
CA ILE A 31 -13.07 -9.18 -0.77
C ILE A 31 -13.41 -10.51 -1.45
N ALA A 32 -14.62 -11.02 -1.23
CA ALA A 32 -15.09 -12.22 -1.89
C ALA A 32 -16.06 -11.84 -3.02
N ASP A 33 -15.79 -12.34 -4.22
CA ASP A 33 -16.81 -12.47 -5.26
C ASP A 33 -17.13 -13.95 -5.42
N SER A 34 -18.34 -14.26 -5.84
CA SER A 34 -19.07 -15.54 -5.91
C SER A 34 -18.24 -16.83 -6.02
N ASN A 35 -17.08 -16.82 -6.67
CA ASN A 35 -16.18 -17.97 -6.85
C ASN A 35 -14.69 -17.71 -6.52
N ILE A 36 -14.29 -16.49 -6.16
CA ILE A 36 -12.89 -16.10 -5.94
C ILE A 36 -12.77 -15.33 -4.64
N ILE A 37 -11.88 -15.82 -3.76
CA ILE A 37 -11.52 -15.13 -2.52
C ILE A 37 -10.32 -14.23 -2.84
N ILE A 38 -10.52 -12.91 -2.76
CA ILE A 38 -9.46 -11.92 -3.02
C ILE A 38 -9.06 -11.29 -1.69
N VAL A 39 -7.76 -11.24 -1.40
CA VAL A 39 -7.23 -10.41 -0.32
C VAL A 39 -6.76 -9.10 -0.92
N GLU A 40 -7.38 -8.00 -0.51
CA GLU A 40 -6.91 -6.65 -0.81
C GLU A 40 -5.89 -6.24 0.25
N ILE A 41 -4.66 -5.94 -0.18
CA ILE A 41 -3.57 -5.50 0.68
C ILE A 41 -3.30 -4.02 0.42
N CYS A 42 -3.63 -3.19 1.41
CA CYS A 42 -3.65 -1.74 1.28
C CYS A 42 -2.67 -1.06 2.23
N SER A 43 -1.73 -0.30 1.66
CA SER A 43 -0.81 0.55 2.41
C SER A 43 -1.50 1.84 2.90
N THR A 44 -0.97 2.43 3.96
CA THR A 44 -1.53 3.67 4.56
C THR A 44 -0.87 4.95 4.04
N GLU A 45 0.27 4.82 3.37
CA GLU A 45 1.04 5.92 2.80
C GLU A 45 0.25 6.58 1.67
N LYS A 46 -0.19 7.81 1.93
CA LYS A 46 -0.83 8.69 0.95
C LYS A 46 -0.35 10.13 1.13
N MET A 47 -0.46 10.93 0.09
CA MET A 47 -0.14 12.36 0.11
C MET A 47 -0.99 13.06 -0.95
N ASP A 48 -1.86 13.95 -0.49
CA ASP A 48 -2.74 14.75 -1.33
C ASP A 48 -2.42 16.22 -1.03
N VAL A 49 -1.86 16.95 -2.01
CA VAL A 49 -1.42 18.34 -1.83
C VAL A 49 -1.79 19.15 -3.08
N PRO A 50 -2.57 20.23 -2.96
CA PRO A 50 -2.84 21.12 -4.09
C PRO A 50 -1.58 21.91 -4.44
N ILE A 51 -1.17 21.86 -5.71
CA ILE A 51 0.03 22.55 -6.22
C ILE A 51 -0.37 23.72 -7.14
N SER A 52 -1.46 23.59 -7.88
CA SER A 52 -1.98 24.62 -8.78
C SER A 52 -3.51 24.66 -8.76
N ASP A 53 -4.08 25.81 -9.10
CA ASP A 53 -5.50 25.98 -9.38
C ASP A 53 -5.68 26.84 -10.63
N LYS A 54 -6.55 26.39 -11.56
CA LYS A 54 -6.86 27.10 -12.83
C LYS A 54 -5.62 27.60 -13.59
N GLY A 55 -4.58 26.76 -13.68
CA GLY A 55 -3.34 27.07 -14.39
C GLY A 55 -2.39 28.02 -13.63
N LYS A 56 -2.73 28.45 -12.40
CA LYS A 56 -1.85 29.25 -11.54
C LYS A 56 -1.21 28.36 -10.48
N LEU A 57 0.11 28.46 -10.34
CA LEU A 57 0.83 27.78 -9.27
C LEU A 57 0.53 28.43 -7.93
N LEU A 58 0.19 27.63 -6.91
CA LEU A 58 -0.17 28.10 -5.57
C LEU A 58 1.01 28.09 -4.59
N VAL A 59 2.12 27.45 -4.98
CA VAL A 59 3.26 27.14 -4.12
C VAL A 59 4.56 27.58 -4.78
N ASP A 60 5.57 27.88 -3.97
CA ASP A 60 6.90 28.21 -4.46
C ASP A 60 7.77 26.97 -4.68
N GLU A 61 8.96 27.18 -5.23
CA GLU A 61 9.92 26.10 -5.51
C GLU A 61 10.43 25.42 -4.23
N ASN A 62 10.58 26.15 -3.13
CA ASN A 62 11.04 25.58 -1.86
C ASN A 62 10.00 24.61 -1.30
N TYR A 63 8.73 24.97 -1.40
CA TYR A 63 7.62 24.10 -1.05
C TYR A 63 7.59 22.85 -1.93
N ILE A 64 7.80 22.98 -3.25
CA ILE A 64 7.91 21.82 -4.16
C ILE A 64 9.03 20.87 -3.71
N ARG A 65 10.23 21.40 -3.42
CA ARG A 65 11.36 20.60 -2.92
C ARG A 65 11.03 19.88 -1.61
N PHE A 66 10.31 20.55 -0.71
CA PHE A 66 9.85 19.98 0.55
C PHE A 66 8.84 18.83 0.34
N ILE A 67 7.82 19.01 -0.49
CA ILE A 67 6.82 17.96 -0.72
C ILE A 67 7.39 16.77 -1.49
N VAL A 68 8.34 16.99 -2.41
CA VAL A 68 9.06 15.92 -3.11
C VAL A 68 9.86 15.08 -2.12
N LYS A 69 10.54 15.71 -1.16
CA LYS A 69 11.25 14.99 -0.09
C LYS A 69 10.29 14.09 0.70
N ILE A 70 9.15 14.62 1.14
CA ILE A 70 8.14 13.84 1.88
C ILE A 70 7.57 12.70 1.03
N ALA A 71 7.28 12.97 -0.25
CA ALA A 71 6.76 11.97 -1.18
C ALA A 71 7.74 10.80 -1.34
N ASN A 72 9.04 11.10 -1.50
CA ASN A 72 10.09 10.09 -1.59
C ASN A 72 10.25 9.28 -0.30
N GLU A 73 10.18 9.92 0.86
CA GLU A 73 10.20 9.22 2.15
C GLU A 73 9.00 8.26 2.30
N LYS A 74 7.79 8.70 1.95
CA LYS A 74 6.58 7.86 1.95
C LYS A 74 6.70 6.71 0.94
N PHE A 75 7.22 6.97 -0.25
CA PHE A 75 7.45 5.96 -1.27
C PHE A 75 8.42 4.88 -0.80
N SER A 76 9.57 5.29 -0.23
CA SER A 76 10.57 4.39 0.33
C SER A 76 9.99 3.52 1.46
N LYS A 77 9.20 4.12 2.38
CA LYS A 77 8.48 3.36 3.42
C LYS A 77 7.54 2.31 2.83
N GLY A 78 6.78 2.67 1.80
CA GLY A 78 5.91 1.73 1.08
C GLY A 78 6.69 0.58 0.45
N ARG A 79 7.84 0.86 -0.19
CA ARG A 79 8.71 -0.16 -0.79
C ARG A 79 9.31 -1.10 0.26
N ASN A 80 9.73 -0.57 1.41
CA ASN A 80 10.27 -1.38 2.49
C ASN A 80 9.21 -2.34 3.07
N LYS A 81 7.95 -1.90 3.19
CA LYS A 81 6.85 -2.79 3.59
C LYS A 81 6.61 -3.88 2.55
N LEU A 82 6.66 -3.56 1.26
CA LEU A 82 6.52 -4.55 0.19
C LEU A 82 7.61 -5.61 0.26
N ASN A 83 8.88 -5.22 0.43
CA ASN A 83 9.99 -6.16 0.52
C ASN A 83 9.85 -7.11 1.71
N LYS A 84 9.49 -6.59 2.90
CA LYS A 84 9.22 -7.42 4.09
C LYS A 84 8.05 -8.39 3.86
N PHE A 85 7.05 -7.95 3.12
CA PHE A 85 5.91 -8.80 2.75
C PHE A 85 6.30 -9.94 1.82
N GLU A 86 7.10 -9.64 0.81
CA GLU A 86 7.68 -10.66 -0.05
C GLU A 86 8.51 -11.68 0.75
N GLU A 87 9.33 -11.22 1.70
CA GLU A 87 10.14 -12.08 2.56
C GLU A 87 9.30 -13.02 3.44
N GLU A 88 8.24 -12.52 4.10
CA GLU A 88 7.37 -13.37 4.92
C GLU A 88 6.53 -14.34 4.08
N VAL A 89 6.04 -13.90 2.92
CA VAL A 89 5.27 -14.77 2.01
C VAL A 89 6.15 -15.91 1.47
N LYS A 90 7.44 -15.68 1.20
CA LYS A 90 8.37 -16.74 0.78
C LYS A 90 8.58 -17.83 1.84
N LYS A 91 8.34 -17.56 3.12
CA LYS A 91 8.51 -18.55 4.20
C LYS A 91 7.37 -19.55 4.30
N ILE A 92 6.21 -19.22 3.72
CA ILE A 92 5.02 -20.08 3.71
C ILE A 92 4.81 -20.76 2.35
N SER A 93 5.67 -20.47 1.37
CA SER A 93 5.65 -21.07 0.04
C SER A 93 6.41 -22.40 -0.01
#